data_AF-W4SF91-F1
#
_entry.id   AF-W4SF91-F1
#
_cell.length_a   1.000
_cell.length_b   1.000
_cell.length_c   1.000
_cell.angle_alpha   90.00
_cell.angle_beta   90.00
_cell.angle_gamma   90.00
#
_symmetry.space_group_name_H-M   'P 1'
#
loop_
_entity.id
_entity.type
_entity.pdbx_description
1 polymer ?
#
loop_
_entity_poly.entity_id
_entity_poly.type
_entity_poly.pdbx_seq_one_letter_code
_entity_poly.pdbx_strand_id
1 'polypeptide(L)'
;MGLGERSPAAANLTLDPAWSIYEFQRDGVTYLQINDVAGGVRAVVARVDNALWVLPMGKDADRVTIPAANTIWANSSATSATELGPNAQMVYQTAHFTVHVERKANVERWNVSPTR
;
A
#
# COMPACT_ATOMS: atom_id res chain seq x y z
N MET A 1 -19.92 -1.85 1.13
CA MET A 1 -19.11 -1.01 2.05
C MET A 1 -17.64 -1.33 1.83
N GLY A 2 -16.69 -0.47 1.52
CA GLY A 2 -16.65 0.89 0.98
C GLY A 2 -15.26 1.00 0.34
N LEU A 3 -15.19 1.35 -0.95
CA LEU A 3 -13.95 1.65 -1.69
C LEU A 3 -14.10 3.12 -2.10
N GLY A 4 -13.23 4.01 -1.64
CA GLY A 4 -13.34 5.45 -1.87
C GLY A 4 -14.04 6.27 -0.78
N GLU A 5 -14.41 5.65 0.35
CA GLU A 5 -14.84 6.40 1.54
C GLU A 5 -13.63 6.94 2.31
N ARG A 6 -13.75 8.18 2.82
CA ARG A 6 -12.71 8.89 3.58
C ARG A 6 -12.38 8.20 4.91
N SER A 7 -13.31 7.39 5.42
CA SER A 7 -13.17 6.58 6.62
C SER A 7 -14.00 5.31 6.45
N PRO A 8 -13.44 4.24 5.85
CA PRO A 8 -14.09 2.93 5.93
C PRO A 8 -14.19 2.52 7.41
N ALA A 9 -15.17 1.69 7.77
CA ALA A 9 -15.27 1.08 9.11
C ALA A 9 -14.18 0.02 9.36
N ALA A 10 -12.94 0.32 8.97
CA ALA A 10 -11.76 -0.46 9.20
C ALA A 10 -10.93 0.23 10.28
N ALA A 11 -10.29 -0.55 11.16
CA ALA A 11 -9.36 0.02 12.13
C ALA A 11 -8.22 0.71 11.38
N ASN A 12 -7.78 1.87 11.88
CA ASN A 12 -6.51 2.42 11.42
C ASN A 12 -5.40 1.51 11.94
N LEU A 13 -4.74 0.81 11.02
CA LEU A 13 -3.68 -0.13 11.37
C LEU A 13 -2.28 0.47 11.16
N THR A 14 -2.21 1.75 10.81
CA THR A 14 -0.94 2.46 10.66
C THR A 14 -0.11 2.37 11.95
N LEU A 15 1.20 2.20 11.78
CA LEU A 15 2.21 2.37 12.83
C LEU A 15 2.66 3.83 12.93
N ASP A 16 2.44 4.62 11.88
CA ASP A 16 2.86 6.01 11.81
C ASP A 16 1.63 6.94 11.81
N PRO A 17 1.53 7.86 12.79
CA PRO A 17 0.41 8.79 12.88
C PRO A 17 0.35 9.80 11.72
N ALA A 18 1.41 9.90 10.89
CA ALA A 18 1.40 10.69 9.66
C ALA A 18 0.57 10.05 8.54
N TRP A 19 0.09 8.82 8.70
CA TRP A 19 -0.67 8.09 7.69
C TRP A 19 -1.92 7.45 8.28
N SER A 20 -2.85 7.06 7.42
CA SER A 20 -4.03 6.30 7.80
C SER A 20 -4.18 5.15 6.84
N ILE A 21 -3.89 3.93 7.30
CA ILE A 21 -3.92 2.74 6.48
C ILE A 21 -5.08 1.86 6.92
N TYR A 22 -5.92 1.52 5.95
CA TYR A 22 -7.12 0.75 6.16
C TYR A 22 -7.04 -0.53 5.34
N GLU A 23 -7.23 -1.66 6.01
CA GLU A 23 -7.33 -2.96 5.38
C GLU A 23 -8.77 -3.46 5.43
N PHE A 24 -9.26 -3.99 4.31
CA PHE A 24 -10.56 -4.64 4.26
C PHE A 24 -10.60 -5.71 3.18
N GLN A 25 -11.33 -6.79 3.43
CA GLN A 25 -11.50 -7.87 2.49
C GLN A 25 -12.86 -7.77 1.79
N ARG A 26 -12.89 -7.98 0.47
CA ARG A 26 -14.09 -8.00 -0.35
C ARG A 26 -13.94 -9.03 -1.46
N ASP A 27 -14.92 -9.91 -1.60
CA ASP A 27 -14.96 -10.94 -2.66
C ASP A 27 -13.68 -11.78 -2.74
N GLY A 28 -13.05 -12.08 -1.59
CA GLY A 28 -11.78 -12.82 -1.51
C GLY A 28 -10.52 -11.99 -1.81
N VAL A 29 -10.67 -10.71 -2.14
CA VAL A 29 -9.58 -9.77 -2.36
C VAL A 29 -9.38 -8.91 -1.12
N THR A 30 -8.15 -8.84 -0.61
CA THR A 30 -7.80 -7.92 0.48
C THR A 30 -7.33 -6.60 -0.12
N TYR A 31 -8.07 -5.54 0.16
CA TYR A 31 -7.73 -4.18 -0.25
C TYR A 31 -7.05 -3.45 0.89
N LEU A 32 -6.04 -2.69 0.51
CA LEU A 32 -5.24 -1.86 1.37
C LEU A 32 -5.30 -0.43 0.84
N GLN A 33 -6.03 0.42 1.57
CA GLN A 33 -6.18 1.83 1.23
C GLN A 33 -5.24 2.65 2.11
N ILE A 34 -4.32 3.36 1.47
CA ILE A 34 -3.38 4.27 2.11
C ILE A 34 -3.94 5.68 1.97
N ASN A 35 -4.28 6.29 3.09
CA ASN A 35 -4.74 7.66 3.20
C ASN A 35 -3.71 8.53 3.93
N ASP A 36 -3.72 9.82 3.62
CA ASP A 36 -3.04 10.87 4.38
C ASP A 36 -3.81 11.20 5.69
N VAL A 37 -3.18 11.89 6.65
CA VAL A 37 -3.87 12.39 7.86
C VAL A 37 -5.08 13.27 7.55
N ALA A 38 -5.07 13.95 6.40
CA ALA A 38 -6.22 14.72 5.93
C ALA A 38 -7.36 13.84 5.38
N GLY A 39 -7.21 12.52 5.36
CA GLY A 39 -8.15 11.55 4.79
C GLY A 39 -8.12 11.48 3.26
N GLY A 40 -7.12 12.08 2.61
CA GLY A 40 -6.96 11.98 1.15
C GLY A 40 -6.39 10.62 0.76
N VAL A 41 -7.02 9.91 -0.18
CA VAL A 41 -6.51 8.62 -0.69
C VAL A 41 -5.21 8.86 -1.45
N ARG A 42 -4.10 8.37 -0.90
CA ARG A 42 -2.75 8.44 -1.50
C ARG A 42 -2.57 7.33 -2.51
N ALA A 43 -2.88 6.09 -2.12
CA ALA A 43 -2.80 4.93 -2.99
C ALA A 43 -3.71 3.80 -2.49
N VAL A 44 -4.05 2.88 -3.39
CA VAL A 44 -4.77 1.65 -3.03
C VAL A 44 -4.06 0.46 -3.64
N VAL A 45 -3.77 -0.54 -2.81
CA VAL A 45 -3.20 -1.82 -3.23
C VAL A 45 -4.22 -2.90 -2.95
N ALA A 46 -4.34 -3.87 -3.81
CA ALA A 46 -5.18 -5.02 -3.59
C ALA A 46 -4.38 -6.30 -3.73
N ARG A 47 -4.73 -7.28 -2.91
CA ARG A 47 -4.09 -8.59 -2.83
C ARG A 47 -5.12 -9.68 -3.02
N VAL A 48 -4.76 -10.67 -3.82
CA VAL A 48 -5.49 -11.91 -4.03
C VAL A 48 -4.50 -13.04 -3.87
N ASP A 49 -4.66 -13.85 -2.83
CA ASP A 49 -3.73 -14.95 -2.49
C ASP A 49 -2.27 -14.48 -2.36
N ASN A 50 -1.42 -14.81 -3.35
CA ASN A 50 -0.01 -14.42 -3.41
C ASN A 50 0.24 -13.26 -4.39
N ALA A 51 -0.82 -12.72 -4.98
CA ALA A 51 -0.73 -11.76 -6.04
C ALA A 51 -1.20 -10.37 -5.56
N LEU A 52 -0.43 -9.33 -5.87
CA LEU A 52 -0.70 -7.94 -5.55
C LEU A 52 -0.91 -7.14 -6.83
N TRP A 53 -1.76 -6.13 -6.75
CA TRP A 53 -1.92 -5.12 -7.79
C TRP A 53 -2.14 -3.75 -7.16
N VAL A 54 -1.52 -2.73 -7.75
CA VAL A 54 -1.76 -1.33 -7.35
C VAL A 54 -2.90 -0.79 -8.21
N LEU A 55 -3.93 -0.26 -7.58
CA LEU A 55 -4.99 0.45 -8.27
C LEU A 55 -4.47 1.83 -8.66
N PRO A 56 -4.68 2.32 -9.89
CA PRO A 56 -4.38 3.69 -10.32
C PRO A 56 -5.39 4.68 -9.71
N MET A 57 -5.57 4.59 -8.39
CA MET A 57 -6.53 5.29 -7.58
C MET A 57 -5.74 5.93 -6.43
N GLY A 58 -5.63 7.25 -6.46
CA GLY A 58 -4.82 8.02 -5.52
C GLY A 58 -3.62 8.70 -6.17
N LYS A 59 -3.16 9.78 -5.54
CA LYS A 59 -2.13 10.68 -6.07
C LYS A 59 -0.75 10.03 -6.20
N ASP A 60 -0.49 9.00 -5.40
CA ASP A 60 0.80 8.32 -5.31
C ASP A 60 0.70 6.85 -5.72
N ALA A 61 -0.38 6.45 -6.39
CA ALA A 61 -0.52 5.11 -6.95
C ALA A 61 0.66 4.75 -7.87
N ASP A 62 1.12 5.68 -8.71
CA ASP A 62 2.30 5.50 -9.58
C ASP A 62 3.62 5.36 -8.80
N ARG A 63 3.64 5.79 -7.53
CA ARG A 63 4.79 5.74 -6.63
C ARG A 63 4.76 4.55 -5.69
N VAL A 64 3.80 3.64 -5.88
CA VAL A 64 3.75 2.37 -5.16
C VAL A 64 4.49 1.31 -5.96
N THR A 65 5.50 0.75 -5.33
CA THR A 65 6.23 -0.42 -5.79
C THR A 65 5.68 -1.65 -5.09
N ILE A 66 5.36 -2.69 -5.87
CA ILE A 66 5.04 -4.03 -5.38
C ILE A 66 6.05 -5.04 -5.95
N PRO A 67 6.38 -6.12 -5.23
CA PRO A 67 7.30 -7.14 -5.72
C PRO A 67 6.87 -7.70 -7.08
N ALA A 68 7.82 -7.75 -8.02
CA ALA A 68 7.60 -8.30 -9.35
C ALA A 68 7.06 -9.74 -9.34
N ALA A 69 7.57 -10.57 -8.42
CA ALA A 69 7.18 -11.97 -8.26
C ALA A 69 5.70 -12.16 -7.90
N ASN A 70 5.07 -11.11 -7.36
CA ASN A 70 3.69 -11.12 -6.89
C ASN A 70 2.80 -10.20 -7.74
N THR A 71 3.33 -9.55 -8.77
CA THR A 71 2.59 -8.59 -9.60
C THR A 71 1.66 -9.29 -10.59
N ILE A 72 0.38 -8.88 -10.64
CA ILE A 72 -0.59 -9.39 -11.64
C ILE A 72 -0.46 -8.66 -12.99
N TRP A 73 0.14 -7.46 -13.05
CA TRP A 73 0.31 -6.68 -14.29
C TRP A 73 1.73 -6.15 -14.54
N ALA A 74 2.33 -6.53 -15.66
CA ALA A 74 3.67 -6.18 -16.12
C ALA A 74 3.92 -4.69 -16.46
N ASN A 75 2.94 -3.80 -16.24
CA ASN A 75 3.05 -2.35 -16.44
C ASN A 75 3.11 -1.56 -15.13
N SER A 76 3.02 -2.23 -13.98
CA SER A 76 3.53 -1.68 -12.73
C SER A 76 5.04 -1.80 -12.80
N SER A 77 5.80 -0.78 -12.40
CA SER A 77 7.27 -0.85 -12.35
C SER A 77 7.68 -1.93 -11.35
N ALA A 78 7.76 -3.16 -11.85
CA ALA A 78 8.00 -4.38 -11.11
C ALA A 78 9.49 -4.45 -10.79
N THR A 79 9.91 -3.67 -9.81
CA THR A 79 11.28 -3.73 -9.32
C THR A 79 11.40 -4.96 -8.42
N SER A 80 12.35 -5.85 -8.74
CA SER A 80 12.82 -6.90 -7.83
C SER A 80 12.99 -6.29 -6.44
N ALA A 81 12.30 -6.85 -5.43
CA ALA A 81 12.17 -6.34 -4.06
C ALA A 81 13.32 -5.40 -3.71
N THR A 82 13.12 -4.11 -3.97
CA THR A 82 14.20 -3.14 -3.86
C THR A 82 14.55 -3.10 -2.39
N GLU A 83 15.82 -3.34 -2.07
CA GLU A 83 16.38 -3.12 -0.75
C GLU A 83 15.73 -1.86 -0.19
N LEU A 84 15.00 -2.03 0.91
CA LEU A 84 14.42 -0.93 1.66
C LEU A 84 15.55 0.07 1.87
N GLY A 85 15.45 1.23 1.22
CA GLY A 85 16.49 2.25 1.32
C GLY A 85 16.71 2.58 2.80
N PRO A 86 17.87 3.15 3.18
CA PRO A 86 18.17 3.46 4.59
C PRO A 86 17.14 4.39 5.26
N ASN A 87 16.24 5.02 4.47
CA ASN A 87 15.17 5.90 4.94
C ASN A 87 13.76 5.28 4.79
N ALA A 88 13.66 3.97 4.58
CA ALA A 88 12.38 3.28 4.50
C ALA A 88 11.84 3.00 5.91
N GLN A 89 10.73 3.65 6.25
CA GLN A 89 10.06 3.47 7.54
C GLN A 89 8.89 2.50 7.37
N MET A 90 8.83 1.48 8.22
CA MET A 90 7.67 0.59 8.28
C MET A 90 6.51 1.34 8.90
N VAL A 91 5.50 1.66 8.08
CA VAL A 91 4.33 2.42 8.51
C VAL A 91 3.11 1.54 8.66
N TYR A 92 3.17 0.30 8.19
CA TYR A 92 2.09 -0.66 8.40
C TYR A 92 2.59 -2.09 8.20
N GLN A 93 2.16 -2.99 9.06
CA GLN A 93 2.45 -4.40 9.00
C GLN A 93 1.28 -5.20 9.54
N THR A 94 0.83 -6.18 8.77
CA THR A 94 -0.20 -7.16 9.13
C THR A 94 0.22 -8.54 8.63
N ALA A 95 -0.57 -9.57 8.91
CA ALA A 95 -0.36 -10.94 8.42
C ALA A 95 -0.42 -11.03 6.88
N HIS A 96 -1.05 -10.06 6.22
CA HIS A 96 -1.19 -10.00 4.77
C HIS A 96 -0.27 -8.99 4.05
N PHE A 97 0.18 -7.92 4.69
CA PHE A 97 0.91 -6.86 4.01
C PHE A 97 1.93 -6.24 4.92
N THR A 98 3.03 -5.85 4.33
CA THR A 98 4.00 -4.95 4.94
C THR A 98 4.16 -3.76 4.00
N VAL A 99 3.96 -2.56 4.54
CA VAL A 99 4.12 -1.30 3.82
C VAL A 99 5.25 -0.51 4.46
N HIS A 100 6.20 -0.15 3.63
CA HIS A 100 7.26 0.77 3.97
C HIS A 100 7.11 2.04 3.15
N VAL A 101 7.27 3.20 3.79
CA VAL A 101 7.36 4.49 3.12
C VAL A 101 8.82 4.93 3.10
N GLU A 102 9.33 5.23 1.92
CA GLU A 102 10.65 5.84 1.75
C GLU A 102 10.45 7.31 1.38
N ARG A 103 10.84 8.21 2.29
CA ARG A 103 10.81 9.66 2.06
C ARG A 103 12.14 10.09 1.44
N LYS A 104 12.12 10.55 0.18
CA LYS A 104 13.32 10.97 -0.56
C LYS A 104 13.12 12.36 -1.15
N ALA A 105 13.84 13.35 -0.62
CA ALA A 105 13.90 14.73 -1.14
C ALA A 105 12.54 15.30 -1.63
N ASN A 106 11.49 15.18 -0.80
CA ASN A 106 10.10 15.61 -1.05
C ASN A 106 9.20 14.66 -1.86
N VAL A 107 9.68 13.46 -2.18
CA VAL A 107 8.88 12.40 -2.80
C VAL A 107 8.73 11.23 -1.83
N GLU A 108 7.52 10.71 -1.72
CA GLU A 108 7.21 9.52 -0.93
C GLU A 108 7.04 8.35 -1.88
N ARG A 109 7.87 7.33 -1.71
CA ARG A 109 7.75 6.06 -2.41
C ARG A 109 7.22 5.02 -1.46
N TRP A 110 6.24 4.26 -1.90
CA TRP A 110 5.60 3.24 -1.10
C TRP A 110 6.07 1.89 -1.58
N ASN A 111 6.61 1.06 -0.69
CA ASN A 111 7.00 -0.30 -1.00
C ASN A 111 6.05 -1.22 -0.26
N VAL A 112 5.23 -1.96 -1.00
CA VAL A 112 4.19 -2.83 -0.45
C VAL A 112 4.51 -4.27 -0.81
N SER A 113 4.80 -5.08 0.20
CA SER A 113 5.13 -6.49 0.03
C SER A 113 4.12 -7.37 0.78
N PRO A 114 3.82 -8.58 0.29
CA PRO A 114 3.03 -9.54 1.07
C PRO A 114 3.83 -9.98 2.30
N THR A 115 3.17 -10.03 3.45
CA THR A 115 3.72 -10.72 4.63
C THR A 115 3.50 -12.22 4.45
N ARG A 116 4.54 -13.00 4.79
CA ARG A 116 4.60 -14.46 4.60
C ARG A 116 4.02 -15.22 5.78
#